data_AF-A0A521ADJ0-F1
#
_entry.id   AF-A0A521ADJ0-F1
#
_cell.length_a   1.000
_cell.length_b   1.000
_cell.length_c   1.000
_cell.angle_alpha   90.00
_cell.angle_beta   90.00
_cell.angle_gamma   90.00
#
_symmetry.space_group_name_H-M   'P 1'
#
loop_
_entity.id
_entity.type
_entity.pdbx_description
1 polymer ?
#
loop_
_entity_poly.entity_id
_entity_poly.type
_entity_poly.pdbx_seq_one_letter_code
_entity_poly.pdbx_strand_id
1 'polypeptide(L)'
;MKKLTDVVKKAALLQIGFISLITEKVENLIKELEEKGKLSQKEGEKFIEELKKEMEKKKEEVSKEVEKILKELPVATKSEIEALKEEIRALRKEIEELKGKKEQ
;
A
#
# COMPACT_ATOMS: atom_id res chain seq x y z
N MET A 1 -12.32 -12.34 1.74
CA MET A 1 -11.73 -10.98 1.81
C MET A 1 -10.69 -10.79 2.91
N LYS A 2 -10.93 -11.12 4.20
CA LYS A 2 -9.96 -10.90 5.30
C LYS A 2 -8.55 -11.47 5.05
N LYS A 3 -8.43 -12.65 4.44
CA LYS A 3 -7.13 -13.30 4.18
C LYS A 3 -6.22 -12.53 3.22
N LEU A 4 -6.77 -11.96 2.14
CA LEU A 4 -5.97 -11.25 1.13
C LEU A 4 -5.43 -9.93 1.67
N THR A 5 -6.27 -9.17 2.39
CA THR A 5 -5.86 -7.95 3.08
C THR A 5 -4.80 -8.22 4.15
N ASP A 6 -4.87 -9.34 4.86
CA ASP A 6 -3.85 -9.72 5.85
C ASP A 6 -2.52 -10.11 5.19
N VAL A 7 -2.54 -10.79 4.04
CA VAL A 7 -1.32 -11.13 3.29
C VAL A 7 -0.65 -9.87 2.74
N VAL A 8 -1.40 -8.93 2.16
CA VAL A 8 -0.87 -7.65 1.67
C VAL A 8 -0.32 -6.81 2.83
N LYS A 9 -1.04 -6.74 3.96
CA LYS A 9 -0.55 -6.03 5.16
C LYS A 9 0.74 -6.65 5.69
N LYS A 10 0.81 -7.98 5.79
CA LYS A 10 2.02 -8.68 6.23
C LYS A 10 3.18 -8.49 5.25
N ALA A 11 2.93 -8.55 3.94
CA ALA A 11 3.95 -8.29 2.93
C ALA A 11 4.48 -6.84 3.02
N ALA A 12 3.59 -5.86 3.20
CA ALA A 12 3.99 -4.46 3.38
C ALA A 12 4.80 -4.25 4.67
N LEU A 13 4.38 -4.84 5.79
CA LEU A 13 5.12 -4.78 7.06
C LEU A 13 6.49 -5.47 6.97
N LEU A 14 6.58 -6.59 6.26
CA LEU A 14 7.84 -7.28 6.01
C LEU A 14 8.78 -6.45 5.11
N GLN A 15 8.25 -5.78 4.08
CA GLN A 15 9.04 -4.87 3.25
C GLN A 15 9.57 -3.68 4.05
N ILE A 16 8.72 -3.03 4.84
CA ILE A 16 9.12 -1.89 5.68
C ILE A 16 10.13 -2.34 6.74
N GLY A 17 9.90 -3.48 7.40
CA GLY A 17 10.80 -4.04 8.40
C GLY A 17 12.16 -4.41 7.81
N PHE A 18 12.18 -5.02 6.61
CA PHE A 18 13.42 -5.39 5.93
C PHE A 18 14.22 -4.16 5.48
N ILE A 19 13.54 -3.13 4.93
CA ILE A 19 14.19 -1.86 4.57
C ILE A 19 14.78 -1.19 5.82
N SER A 20 14.07 -1.16 6.94
CA SER A 20 14.58 -0.57 8.19
C SER A 20 15.88 -1.24 8.67
N LEU A 21 15.93 -2.57 8.65
CA LEU A 21 17.13 -3.32 9.03
C LEU A 21 18.31 -3.08 8.07
N ILE A 22 18.03 -2.91 6.79
CA ILE A 22 19.06 -2.58 5.79
C ILE A 22 19.56 -1.16 6.01
N THR A 23 18.68 -0.18 6.20
CA THR A 23 19.05 1.21 6.44
C THR A 23 19.94 1.32 7.68
N GLU A 24 19.60 0.63 8.77
CA GLU A 24 20.43 0.59 9.98
C GLU A 24 21.82 -0.02 9.71
N LYS A 25 21.90 -1.11 8.94
CA LYS A 25 23.19 -1.69 8.52
C LYS A 25 24.02 -0.73 7.66
N VAL A 26 23.38 0.01 6.76
CA VAL A 26 24.04 0.99 5.89
C VAL A 26 24.56 2.17 6.69
N GLU A 27 23.78 2.70 7.64
CA GLU A 27 24.19 3.77 8.55
C GLU A 27 25.40 3.35 9.40
N ASN A 28 25.39 2.12 9.93
CA ASN A 28 26.53 1.58 10.68
C ASN A 28 27.79 1.40 9.81
N LEU A 29 27.63 0.94 8.57
CA LEU A 29 28.74 0.82 7.62
C LEU A 29 29.36 2.17 7.28
N ILE A 30 28.53 3.20 7.10
CA ILE A 30 29.00 4.56 6.84
C ILE A 30 29.79 5.10 8.04
N LYS A 31 29.26 4.95 9.26
CA LYS A 31 29.98 5.32 10.49
C LYS A 31 31.32 4.61 10.62
N GLU A 32 31.37 3.30 10.34
CA GLU A 32 32.64 2.57 10.35
C GLU A 32 33.65 3.08 9.32
N LEU A 33 33.17 3.50 8.14
CA LEU A 33 34.04 4.06 7.10
C LEU A 33 34.53 5.47 7.46
N GLU A 34 33.71 6.26 8.14
CA GLU A 34 34.07 7.56 8.71
C GLU A 34 35.13 7.40 9.80
N GLU A 35 34.93 6.49 10.76
CA GLU A 35 35.88 6.19 11.83
C GLU A 35 37.24 5.70 11.29
N LYS A 36 37.21 4.92 10.20
CA LYS A 36 38.43 4.44 9.52
C LYS A 36 39.07 5.52 8.63
N GLY A 37 38.51 6.73 8.58
CA GLY A 37 39.00 7.84 7.75
C GLY A 37 38.88 7.59 6.24
N LYS A 38 38.08 6.60 5.83
CA LYS A 38 37.86 6.22 4.43
C LYS A 38 36.75 7.01 3.75
N LEU A 39 35.95 7.71 4.55
CA LEU A 39 34.83 8.53 4.12
C LEU A 39 34.77 9.76 5.03
N SER A 40 34.46 10.93 4.50
CA SER A 40 34.15 12.08 5.36
C SER A 40 32.70 12.02 5.86
N GLN A 41 32.43 12.59 7.03
CA GLN A 41 31.07 12.68 7.58
C GLN A 41 30.06 13.31 6.60
N LYS A 42 30.52 14.31 5.85
CA LYS A 42 29.71 15.00 4.84
C LYS A 42 29.35 14.10 3.66
N GLU A 43 30.24 13.20 3.25
CA GLU A 43 29.97 12.23 2.18
C GLU A 43 29.01 11.13 2.66
N GLY A 44 29.16 10.68 3.91
CA GLY A 44 28.25 9.73 4.54
C GLY A 44 26.82 10.26 4.66
N GLU A 45 26.66 11.47 5.19
CA GLU A 45 25.37 12.16 5.28
C GLU A 45 24.73 12.35 3.90
N LYS A 46 25.51 12.79 2.91
CA LYS A 46 25.03 12.97 1.54
C LYS A 46 24.56 11.66 0.91
N PHE A 47 25.29 10.56 1.13
CA PHE A 47 24.92 9.25 0.62
C PHE A 47 23.59 8.75 1.21
N ILE A 48 23.39 8.91 2.53
CA ILE A 48 22.11 8.56 3.19
C ILE A 48 20.97 9.42 2.63
N GLU A 49 21.19 10.71 2.42
CA GLU A 49 20.18 11.62 1.89
C GLU A 49 19.78 11.25 0.44
N GLU A 50 20.76 10.94 -0.41
CA GLU A 50 20.53 10.47 -1.78
C GLU A 50 19.76 9.15 -1.80
N LEU A 51 20.15 8.20 -0.94
CA LEU A 51 19.47 6.90 -0.81
C LEU A 51 18.00 7.08 -0.40
N LYS A 52 17.72 7.97 0.57
CA LYS A 52 16.34 8.29 0.99
C LYS A 52 15.52 8.87 -0.16
N LYS A 53 16.08 9.82 -0.91
CA LYS A 53 15.41 10.43 -2.07
C LYS A 53 15.12 9.40 -3.16
N GLU A 54 16.04 8.48 -3.44
CA GLU A 54 15.79 7.41 -4.41
C GLU A 54 14.69 6.45 -3.95
N MET A 55 14.69 6.08 -2.66
CA MET A 55 13.64 5.22 -2.11
C MET A 55 12.26 5.86 -2.20
N GLU A 56 12.13 7.17 -1.93
CA GLU A 56 10.87 7.89 -2.07
C GLU A 56 10.36 7.89 -3.52
N LYS A 57 11.24 8.15 -4.49
CA LYS A 57 10.88 8.08 -5.92
C LYS A 57 10.40 6.69 -6.32
N LYS A 58 11.14 5.65 -5.94
CA LYS A 58 10.76 4.26 -6.24
C LYS A 58 9.45 3.86 -5.57
N LYS A 59 9.15 4.36 -4.37
CA LYS A 59 7.88 4.12 -3.69
C LYS A 59 6.70 4.66 -4.49
N GLU A 60 6.86 5.84 -5.09
CA GLU A 60 5.82 6.44 -5.93
C GLU A 60 5.58 5.63 -7.21
N GLU A 61 6.66 5.19 -7.87
CA GLU A 61 6.60 4.32 -9.05
C GLU A 61 5.91 2.99 -8.74
N VAL A 62 6.32 2.32 -7.66
CA VAL A 62 5.70 1.07 -7.21
C VAL A 62 4.21 1.28 -6.87
N SER A 63 3.85 2.40 -6.26
CA SER A 63 2.44 2.68 -5.93
C SER A 63 1.59 2.81 -7.20
N LYS A 64 2.10 3.48 -8.25
CA LYS A 64 1.43 3.58 -9.54
C LYS A 64 1.29 2.22 -10.24
N GLU A 65 2.34 1.41 -10.19
CA GLU A 65 2.34 0.05 -10.76
C GLU A 65 1.31 -0.85 -10.06
N VAL A 66 1.28 -0.81 -8.72
CA VAL A 66 0.30 -1.55 -7.91
C VAL A 66 -1.12 -1.07 -8.21
N GLU A 67 -1.36 0.25 -8.30
CA GLU A 67 -2.66 0.79 -8.64
C GLU A 67 -3.13 0.30 -10.04
N LYS A 68 -2.22 0.26 -11.02
CA LYS A 68 -2.50 -0.25 -12.35
C LYS A 68 -2.87 -1.74 -12.33
N ILE A 69 -2.09 -2.57 -11.65
CA ILE A 69 -2.38 -4.01 -11.50
C ILE A 69 -3.74 -4.21 -10.82
N LEU A 70 -4.04 -3.45 -9.78
CA LEU A 70 -5.33 -3.55 -9.07
C LEU A 70 -6.52 -3.16 -9.96
N LYS A 71 -6.34 -2.23 -10.90
CA LYS A 71 -7.37 -1.86 -11.91
C LYS A 71 -7.55 -2.92 -12.99
N GLU A 72 -6.49 -3.64 -13.35
CA GLU A 72 -6.53 -4.70 -14.38
C GLU A 72 -7.06 -6.04 -13.85
N LEU A 73 -6.98 -6.28 -12.53
CA LEU A 73 -7.56 -7.46 -11.92
C LEU A 73 -9.09 -7.40 -11.95
N PRO A 74 -9.80 -8.50 -12.27
CA PRO A 74 -11.26 -8.56 -12.27
C PRO A 74 -11.81 -8.67 -10.84
N VAL A 75 -11.57 -7.65 -10.03
CA VAL A 75 -12.01 -7.56 -8.62
C VAL A 75 -12.88 -6.33 -8.46
N ALA A 76 -14.10 -6.53 -7.95
CA ALA A 76 -14.99 -5.43 -7.64
C ALA A 76 -14.38 -4.53 -6.54
N THR A 77 -14.35 -3.23 -6.81
CA THR A 77 -13.92 -2.20 -5.87
C THR A 77 -14.93 -2.07 -4.73
N LYS A 78 -14.48 -1.49 -3.61
CA LYS A 78 -15.36 -1.25 -2.46
C LYS A 78 -16.54 -0.34 -2.83
N SER A 79 -16.30 0.68 -3.65
CA SER A 79 -17.33 1.61 -4.14
C SER A 79 -18.37 0.89 -5.01
N GLU A 80 -17.95 0.00 -5.91
CA GLU A 80 -18.87 -0.79 -6.72
C GLU A 80 -19.71 -1.73 -5.86
N ILE A 81 -19.11 -2.35 -4.83
CA ILE A 81 -19.84 -3.20 -3.88
C ILE A 81 -20.87 -2.38 -3.07
N GLU A 82 -20.53 -1.14 -2.69
CA GLU A 82 -21.46 -0.26 -1.97
C GLU A 82 -22.61 0.21 -2.87
N ALA A 83 -22.32 0.58 -4.12
CA ALA A 83 -23.35 0.92 -5.11
C ALA A 83 -24.33 -0.24 -5.34
N LEU A 84 -23.81 -1.45 -5.56
CA LEU A 84 -24.65 -2.65 -5.73
C LEU A 84 -25.49 -2.95 -4.48
N LYS A 85 -24.97 -2.69 -3.27
CA LYS A 85 -25.75 -2.86 -2.03
C LYS A 85 -26.91 -1.88 -1.94
N GLU A 86 -26.71 -0.63 -2.34
CA GLU A 86 -27.76 0.38 -2.35
C GLU A 86 -28.83 0.06 -3.41
N GLU A 87 -28.43 -0.35 -4.61
CA GLU A 87 -29.38 -0.83 -5.63
C GLU A 87 -30.20 -2.03 -5.13
N ILE A 88 -29.55 -3.02 -4.50
CA ILE A 88 -30.25 -4.17 -3.91
C ILE A 88 -31.24 -3.72 -2.83
N ARG A 89 -30.91 -2.71 -2.02
CA ARG A 89 -31.81 -2.17 -1.00
C ARG A 89 -33.02 -1.47 -1.62
N ALA A 90 -32.80 -0.63 -2.63
CA ALA A 90 -33.86 0.06 -3.37
C ALA A 90 -34.82 -0.95 -4.01
N LEU A 91 -34.29 -1.94 -4.73
CA LEU A 91 -35.08 -3.00 -5.36
C LEU A 91 -35.87 -3.82 -4.34
N ARG A 92 -35.28 -4.15 -3.18
CA ARG A 92 -36.00 -4.86 -2.11
C ARG A 92 -37.20 -4.06 -1.60
N LYS A 93 -37.03 -2.75 -1.42
CA LYS A 93 -38.10 -1.86 -0.97
C LYS A 93 -39.22 -1.77 -2.00
N GLU A 94 -38.89 -1.63 -3.28
CA GLU A 94 -39.88 -1.63 -4.36
C GLU A 94 -40.66 -2.95 -4.43
N ILE A 95 -39.99 -4.09 -4.26
CA ILE A 95 -40.64 -5.41 -4.22
C ILE A 95 -41.60 -5.53 -3.03
N GLU A 96 -41.25 -5.02 -1.86
CA GLU A 96 -42.12 -5.01 -0.68
C GLU A 96 -43.36 -4.13 -0.91
N GLU A 97 -43.19 -2.94 -1.48
CA GLU A 97 -44.31 -2.03 -1.82
C GLU A 97 -45.24 -2.65 -2.88
N LEU A 98 -44.69 -3.34 -3.88
CA LEU A 98 -45.48 -4.03 -4.91
C LEU A 98 -46.23 -5.26 -4.37
N LYS A 99 -45.64 -5.99 -3.43
CA LYS A 99 -46.31 -7.11 -2.75
C LYS A 99 -47.44 -6.61 -1.84
N GLY A 100 -47.21 -5.55 -1.08
CA GLY A 100 -48.24 -4.93 -0.23
C GLY A 100 -49.43 -4.37 -1.01
N LYS A 101 -49.21 -3.92 -2.25
CA LYS A 101 -50.29 -3.47 -3.18
C LYS A 101 -51.08 -4.61 -3.82
N LYS A 102 -50.57 -5.85 -3.81
CA LYS A 102 -51.27 -7.03 -4.37
C LYS A 102 -52.15 -7.76 -3.37
N GLU A 103 -51.97 -7.49 -2.08
CA GLU A 103 -52.75 -8.10 -0.98
C GLU A 103 -53.89 -7.18 -0.46
N GLN A 104 -54.09 -6.01 -1.10
CA GLN A 104 -55.23 -5.11 -0.88
C GLN A 104 -56.24 -5.17 -2.03
#